data_AF-A0A8T5F8D5-F1
#
_entry.id   AF-A0A8T5F8D5-F1
#
_cell.length_a   1.000
_cell.length_b   1.000
_cell.length_c   1.000
_cell.angle_alpha   90.00
_cell.angle_beta   90.00
_cell.angle_gamma   90.00
#
_symmetry.space_group_name_H-M   'P 1'
#
loop_
_entity.id
_entity.type
_entity.pdbx_description
1 polymer ?
#
loop_
_entity_poly.entity_id
_entity_poly.type
_entity_poly.pdbx_seq_one_letter_code
_entity_poly.pdbx_strand_id
1 'polypeptide(L)'
;MQHQKILFSGIFLLAIIVLTPLGFSASLGDNWSSIKSSLSSGEKADTLVVSLSDVNNAHLIYTNSFKLAAFEVDSESDDLIEVAFDDIIKNHTSEDSGMASLNRQVIDKTIYKIAYMKMELAIEKSKSDDFITWYSVLDKKFKVSEKDYESNKWIAEIESTPSSLSSNGPSILEELLAIFKLKTIEELEEAIAALNEGDVKSAKKFTYEGLYYYRTLHPSIEEKLGAETANELLHAMQEAVEVTMSDSTPSEIKSEIEHIASEVELIIREYEGGDTSDVGLALSGIRDRLVLVEEEYLDAVNNGKIINQVEYDETVIFLEKATSIFESVKPSLSELSESDSSSLENNLMEIDSIVSSKGKTSEVSILVGKSLNNVASLEAFAGGAVEVDIFQYFDEIERLLTEAKTVYRNGDSSLAFDLVSEAYLDNYEFVEGPLGEVDPELMSKIEIDMREDLRGMIKVGESSSKIDAQIDMILTDLEAAKQVVPEFGTIAMMVLAVAIISIVAVTSKSRISILQRF
;
A
#
# COMPACT_ATOMS: atom_id res chain seq x y z
N MET A 1 50.70 -19.96 -75.30
CA MET A 1 49.26 -19.87 -75.00
C MET A 1 49.10 -19.33 -73.61
N GLN A 2 48.44 -18.16 -73.51
CA GLN A 2 48.16 -17.44 -72.27
C GLN A 2 47.25 -18.25 -71.35
N HIS A 3 47.51 -18.19 -70.04
CA HIS A 3 46.48 -17.88 -69.04
C HIS A 3 47.14 -17.30 -67.79
N GLN A 4 46.97 -16.00 -67.59
CA GLN A 4 47.20 -15.29 -66.33
C GLN A 4 46.14 -15.75 -65.31
N LYS A 5 46.56 -16.07 -64.09
CA LYS A 5 45.69 -16.07 -62.90
C LYS A 5 46.26 -15.09 -61.88
N ILE A 6 45.39 -14.19 -61.46
CA ILE A 6 45.59 -13.07 -60.54
C ILE A 6 45.76 -13.62 -59.12
N LEU A 7 46.82 -13.19 -58.42
CA LEU A 7 46.98 -13.38 -56.97
C LEU A 7 46.18 -12.27 -56.25
N PHE A 8 45.23 -12.67 -55.41
CA PHE A 8 44.63 -11.80 -54.39
C PHE A 8 45.37 -12.04 -53.06
N SER A 9 45.97 -10.98 -52.51
CA SER A 9 46.53 -10.97 -51.16
C SER A 9 45.43 -10.66 -50.14
N GLY A 10 45.08 -11.62 -49.29
CA GLY A 10 44.26 -11.39 -48.10
C GLY A 10 45.17 -11.33 -46.87
N ILE A 11 45.27 -10.14 -46.26
CA ILE A 11 45.88 -9.93 -44.94
C ILE A 11 44.85 -10.41 -43.91
N PHE A 12 45.18 -11.47 -43.16
CA PHE A 12 44.37 -11.93 -42.03
C PHE A 12 44.84 -11.18 -40.77
N LEU A 13 44.11 -10.15 -40.36
CA LEU A 13 44.27 -9.51 -39.05
C LEU A 13 43.58 -10.41 -38.02
N LEU A 14 44.35 -11.05 -37.14
CA LEU A 14 43.81 -11.81 -36.01
C LEU A 14 43.41 -10.81 -34.91
N ALA A 15 42.15 -10.40 -34.88
CA ALA A 15 41.60 -9.64 -33.75
C ALA A 15 41.36 -10.61 -32.59
N ILE A 16 42.19 -10.52 -31.55
CA ILE A 16 41.90 -11.14 -30.25
C ILE A 16 40.81 -10.28 -29.62
N ILE A 17 39.56 -10.71 -29.75
CA ILE A 17 38.46 -10.20 -28.93
C ILE A 17 38.65 -10.82 -27.55
N VAL A 18 39.18 -10.05 -26.61
CA VAL A 18 39.05 -10.35 -25.19
C VAL A 18 37.58 -10.09 -24.85
N LEU A 19 36.76 -11.13 -24.90
CA LEU A 19 35.47 -11.13 -24.23
C LEU A 19 35.77 -11.16 -22.73
N THR A 20 35.84 -9.98 -22.11
CA THR A 20 35.64 -9.90 -20.66
C THR A 20 34.24 -10.44 -20.40
N PRO A 21 34.05 -11.46 -19.54
CA PRO A 21 32.71 -11.76 -19.08
C PRO A 21 32.22 -10.49 -18.38
N LEU A 22 31.14 -9.91 -18.86
CA LEU A 22 30.33 -8.98 -18.08
C LEU A 22 29.77 -9.81 -16.91
N GLY A 23 30.58 -9.99 -15.87
CA GLY A 23 30.08 -10.43 -14.58
C GLY A 23 29.26 -9.28 -14.04
N PHE A 24 27.94 -9.34 -14.18
CA PHE A 24 27.07 -8.54 -13.35
C PHE A 24 27.42 -8.90 -11.90
N SER A 25 27.92 -7.93 -11.13
CA SER A 25 28.02 -8.10 -9.68
C SER A 25 26.59 -8.23 -9.17
N ALA A 26 26.28 -9.29 -8.42
CA ALA A 26 24.97 -9.45 -7.80
C ALA A 26 24.66 -8.24 -6.91
N SER A 27 23.43 -7.72 -6.98
CA SER A 27 22.94 -6.67 -6.09
C SER A 27 22.70 -7.22 -4.67
N LEU A 28 22.50 -6.35 -3.67
CA LEU A 28 22.06 -6.82 -2.35
C LEU A 28 20.69 -7.48 -2.42
N GLY A 29 19.78 -6.99 -3.27
CA GLY A 29 18.51 -7.67 -3.57
C GLY A 29 18.69 -9.09 -4.12
N ASP A 30 19.66 -9.32 -5.00
CA ASP A 30 19.94 -10.67 -5.51
C ASP A 30 20.58 -11.59 -4.45
N ASN A 31 21.43 -11.04 -3.58
CA ASN A 31 21.99 -11.78 -2.44
C ASN A 31 20.90 -12.17 -1.43
N TRP A 32 20.01 -11.25 -1.08
CA TRP A 32 18.84 -11.53 -0.24
C TRP A 32 17.94 -12.61 -0.87
N SER A 33 17.61 -12.48 -2.16
CA SER A 33 16.81 -13.47 -2.89
C SER A 33 17.48 -14.86 -2.91
N SER A 34 18.81 -14.90 -2.97
CA SER A 34 19.61 -16.13 -2.90
C SER A 34 19.57 -16.76 -1.50
N ILE A 35 19.61 -15.98 -0.41
CA ILE A 35 19.41 -16.47 0.96
C ILE A 35 18.04 -17.14 1.07
N LYS A 36 16.97 -16.44 0.67
CA LYS A 36 15.59 -16.96 0.70
C LYS A 36 15.45 -18.25 -0.10
N SER A 37 15.99 -18.29 -1.31
CA SER A 37 15.95 -19.46 -2.18
C SER A 37 16.70 -20.64 -1.56
N SER A 38 17.91 -20.41 -1.06
CA SER A 38 18.74 -21.44 -0.44
C SER A 38 18.06 -22.03 0.80
N LEU A 39 17.50 -21.18 1.67
CA LEU A 39 16.74 -21.65 2.84
C LEU A 39 15.50 -22.48 2.46
N SER A 40 14.77 -22.08 1.42
CA SER A 40 13.63 -22.87 0.91
C SER A 40 14.07 -24.20 0.29
N SER A 41 15.19 -24.23 -0.41
CA SER A 41 15.79 -25.47 -0.93
C SER A 41 16.19 -26.41 0.21
N GLY A 42 16.77 -25.87 1.28
CA GLY A 42 17.16 -26.64 2.45
C GLY A 42 15.99 -27.35 3.13
N GLU A 43 14.81 -26.71 3.19
CA GLU A 43 13.58 -27.31 3.71
C GLU A 43 13.02 -28.43 2.81
N LYS A 44 13.16 -28.28 1.49
CA LYS A 44 12.64 -29.23 0.48
C LYS A 44 13.63 -30.35 0.15
N ALA A 45 14.81 -30.37 0.76
CA ALA A 45 15.89 -31.28 0.41
C ALA A 45 15.60 -32.73 0.80
N ASP A 46 15.94 -33.67 -0.09
CA ASP A 46 15.74 -35.12 0.12
C ASP A 46 16.61 -35.73 1.23
N THR A 47 17.67 -35.04 1.65
CA THR A 47 18.61 -35.53 2.67
C THR A 47 19.05 -34.42 3.60
N LEU A 48 19.30 -34.76 4.86
CA LEU A 48 19.82 -33.82 5.86
C LEU A 48 21.14 -33.16 5.42
N VAL A 49 22.01 -33.89 4.72
CA VAL A 49 23.29 -33.34 4.23
C VAL A 49 23.07 -32.21 3.22
N VAL A 50 22.14 -32.39 2.27
CA VAL A 50 21.80 -31.35 1.30
C VAL A 50 21.10 -30.19 2.01
N SER A 51 20.15 -30.49 2.90
CA SER A 51 19.45 -29.49 3.71
C SER A 51 20.43 -28.56 4.45
N LEU A 52 21.36 -29.13 5.23
CA LEU A 52 22.35 -28.36 5.98
C LEU A 52 23.35 -27.64 5.06
N SER A 53 23.65 -28.20 3.89
CA SER A 53 24.50 -27.49 2.91
C SER A 53 23.83 -26.21 2.42
N ASP A 54 22.53 -26.25 2.14
CA ASP A 54 21.79 -25.08 1.68
C ASP A 54 21.61 -24.03 2.79
N VAL A 55 21.44 -24.45 4.05
CA VAL A 55 21.44 -23.53 5.20
C VAL A 55 22.80 -22.85 5.37
N ASN A 56 23.90 -23.61 5.27
CA ASN A 56 25.25 -23.04 5.33
C ASN A 56 25.54 -22.07 4.17
N ASN A 57 25.04 -22.36 2.97
CA ASN A 57 25.16 -21.45 1.83
C ASN A 57 24.43 -20.12 2.10
N ALA A 58 23.21 -20.18 2.64
CA ALA A 58 22.46 -18.99 3.04
C ALA A 58 23.21 -18.19 4.12
N HIS A 59 23.73 -18.85 5.15
CA HIS A 59 24.50 -18.23 6.22
C HIS A 59 25.78 -17.55 5.72
N LEU A 60 26.46 -18.16 4.75
CA LEU A 60 27.64 -17.56 4.12
C LEU A 60 27.28 -16.30 3.33
N ILE A 61 26.17 -16.30 2.58
CA ILE A 61 25.71 -15.10 1.86
C ILE A 61 25.35 -13.99 2.84
N TYR A 62 24.66 -14.33 3.94
CA TYR A 62 24.35 -13.40 5.03
C TYR A 62 25.62 -12.77 5.62
N THR A 63 26.58 -13.61 6.01
CA THR A 63 27.86 -13.19 6.60
C THR A 63 28.62 -12.23 5.69
N ASN A 64 28.62 -12.50 4.38
CA ASN A 64 29.36 -11.69 3.42
C ASN A 64 28.65 -10.39 3.01
N SER A 65 27.31 -10.36 3.06
CA SER A 65 26.53 -9.27 2.45
C SER A 65 25.84 -8.38 3.48
N PHE A 66 25.46 -8.90 4.64
CA PHE A 66 24.54 -8.24 5.57
C PHE A 66 25.07 -8.13 7.01
N LYS A 67 25.87 -9.11 7.49
CA LYS A 67 26.32 -9.16 8.89
C LYS A 67 27.05 -7.90 9.37
N LEU A 68 27.97 -7.35 8.57
CA LEU A 68 28.65 -6.10 8.95
C LEU A 68 27.68 -4.92 9.05
N ALA A 69 26.70 -4.86 8.15
CA ALA A 69 25.69 -3.81 8.16
C ALA A 69 24.81 -3.92 9.40
N ALA A 70 24.39 -5.13 9.78
CA ALA A 70 23.66 -5.39 11.01
C ALA A 70 24.42 -4.81 12.22
N PHE A 71 25.71 -5.11 12.40
CA PHE A 71 26.50 -4.51 13.50
C PHE A 71 26.61 -2.98 13.44
N GLU A 72 26.52 -2.38 12.25
CA GLU A 72 26.60 -0.92 12.10
C GLU A 72 25.32 -0.22 12.53
N VAL A 73 24.15 -0.81 12.26
CA VAL A 73 22.84 -0.16 12.50
C VAL A 73 22.09 -0.73 13.69
N ASP A 74 22.17 -2.03 13.94
CA ASP A 74 21.44 -2.72 15.00
C ASP A 74 22.04 -4.11 15.28
N SER A 75 22.84 -4.25 16.34
CA SER A 75 23.44 -5.54 16.69
C SER A 75 22.42 -6.61 17.08
N GLU A 76 21.24 -6.23 17.58
CA GLU A 76 20.16 -7.19 17.90
C GLU A 76 19.69 -7.91 16.64
N SER A 77 19.69 -7.23 15.48
CA SER A 77 19.35 -7.85 14.19
C SER A 77 20.33 -8.96 13.79
N ASP A 78 21.63 -8.85 14.10
CA ASP A 78 22.58 -9.96 13.89
C ASP A 78 22.30 -11.12 14.84
N ASP A 79 22.08 -10.83 16.12
CA ASP A 79 21.79 -11.85 17.13
C ASP A 79 20.55 -12.66 16.75
N LEU A 80 19.46 -12.00 16.31
CA LEU A 80 18.23 -12.66 15.84
C LEU A 80 18.48 -13.58 14.64
N ILE A 81 19.26 -13.11 13.66
CA ILE A 81 19.55 -13.88 12.44
C ILE A 81 20.42 -15.10 12.75
N GLU A 82 21.47 -14.94 13.55
CA GLU A 82 22.36 -16.04 13.93
C GLU A 82 21.62 -17.09 14.76
N VAL A 83 20.78 -16.68 15.71
CA VAL A 83 19.91 -17.60 16.47
C VAL A 83 18.96 -18.34 15.53
N ALA A 84 18.36 -17.65 14.56
CA ALA A 84 17.48 -18.29 13.58
C ALA A 84 18.20 -19.32 12.70
N PHE A 85 19.45 -19.06 12.28
CA PHE A 85 20.26 -20.05 11.57
C PHE A 85 20.53 -21.29 12.43
N ASP A 86 20.94 -21.11 13.68
CA ASP A 86 21.15 -22.20 14.63
C ASP A 86 19.87 -23.02 14.86
N ASP A 87 18.73 -22.36 14.98
CA ASP A 87 17.44 -23.03 15.18
C ASP A 87 16.97 -23.75 13.92
N ILE A 88 17.18 -23.22 12.72
CA ILE A 88 16.92 -23.94 11.45
C ILE A 88 17.76 -25.23 11.39
N ILE A 89 19.04 -25.19 11.75
CA ILE A 89 19.91 -26.37 11.79
C ILE A 89 19.37 -27.42 12.77
N LYS A 90 18.96 -27.00 13.98
CA LYS A 90 18.34 -27.89 14.97
C LYS A 90 17.05 -28.49 14.44
N ASN A 91 16.18 -27.67 13.86
CA ASN A 91 14.88 -28.08 13.33
C ASN A 91 15.00 -29.08 12.18
N HIS A 92 15.94 -28.88 11.26
CA HIS A 92 16.21 -29.89 10.22
C HIS A 92 16.77 -31.19 10.82
N THR A 93 17.59 -31.11 11.86
CA THR A 93 18.13 -32.30 12.55
C THR A 93 17.05 -33.07 13.31
N SER A 94 16.04 -32.38 13.84
CA SER A 94 14.88 -32.98 14.53
C SER A 94 13.68 -33.23 13.63
N GLU A 95 13.80 -33.01 12.31
CA GLU A 95 12.73 -33.15 11.31
C GLU A 95 11.50 -32.24 11.55
N ASP A 96 11.68 -31.11 12.25
CA ASP A 96 10.64 -30.10 12.46
C ASP A 96 10.64 -29.05 11.33
N SER A 97 10.12 -29.47 10.16
CA SER A 97 10.00 -28.58 9.00
C SER A 97 9.13 -27.34 9.26
N GLY A 98 8.16 -27.42 10.18
CA GLY A 98 7.30 -26.31 10.55
C GLY A 98 8.10 -25.18 11.20
N MET A 99 8.84 -25.48 12.28
CA MET A 99 9.69 -24.51 12.96
C MET A 99 10.86 -24.03 12.10
N ALA A 100 11.40 -24.87 11.21
CA ALA A 100 12.40 -24.42 10.24
C ALA A 100 11.82 -23.34 9.31
N SER A 101 10.60 -23.52 8.81
CA SER A 101 9.93 -22.55 7.93
C SER A 101 9.65 -21.22 8.64
N LEU A 102 9.26 -21.25 9.92
CA LEU A 102 9.04 -20.05 10.72
C LEU A 102 10.34 -19.29 11.02
N ASN A 103 11.41 -20.00 11.40
CA ASN A 103 12.71 -19.36 11.64
C ASN A 103 13.31 -18.70 10.39
N ARG A 104 12.97 -19.19 9.18
CA ARG A 104 13.35 -18.49 7.95
C ARG A 104 12.74 -17.10 7.84
N GLN A 105 11.53 -16.89 8.39
CA GLN A 105 10.86 -15.58 8.35
C GLN A 105 11.61 -14.54 9.19
N VAL A 106 12.22 -14.97 10.30
CA VAL A 106 13.11 -14.16 11.13
C VAL A 106 14.24 -13.59 10.27
N ILE A 107 14.94 -14.46 9.54
CA ILE A 107 16.08 -14.07 8.69
C ILE A 107 15.61 -13.13 7.58
N ASP A 108 14.54 -13.51 6.88
CA ASP A 108 14.02 -12.78 5.73
C ASP A 108 13.69 -11.33 6.07
N LYS A 109 12.91 -11.14 7.15
CA LYS A 109 12.37 -9.82 7.52
C LYS A 109 13.33 -8.97 8.32
N THR A 110 14.22 -9.59 9.09
CA THR A 110 15.28 -8.85 9.79
C THR A 110 16.29 -8.26 8.78
N ILE A 111 16.49 -8.88 7.62
CA ILE A 111 17.27 -8.28 6.53
C ILE A 111 16.57 -7.03 5.96
N TYR A 112 15.23 -6.98 5.91
CA TYR A 112 14.51 -5.76 5.51
C TYR A 112 14.76 -4.62 6.50
N LYS A 113 14.71 -4.89 7.81
CA LYS A 113 15.06 -3.92 8.85
C LYS A 113 16.47 -3.37 8.66
N ILE A 114 17.45 -4.25 8.46
CA ILE A 114 18.85 -3.85 8.21
C ILE A 114 18.92 -2.95 6.97
N ALA A 115 18.25 -3.32 5.88
CA ALA A 115 18.25 -2.54 4.65
C ALA A 115 17.63 -1.14 4.84
N TYR A 116 16.48 -1.08 5.50
CA TYR A 116 15.80 0.17 5.83
C TYR A 116 16.69 1.10 6.67
N MET A 117 17.27 0.61 7.77
CA MET A 117 18.15 1.41 8.64
C MET A 117 19.45 1.84 7.94
N LYS A 118 19.93 1.04 6.98
CA LYS A 118 21.09 1.40 6.16
C LYS A 118 20.76 2.50 5.14
N MET A 119 19.52 2.56 4.65
CA MET A 119 19.05 3.67 3.84
C MET A 119 18.95 4.96 4.66
N GLU A 120 18.44 4.91 5.90
CA GLU A 120 18.45 6.06 6.83
C GLU A 120 19.87 6.60 7.02
N LEU A 121 20.81 5.71 7.37
CA LEU A 121 22.20 6.06 7.56
C LEU A 121 22.87 6.63 6.29
N ALA A 122 22.42 6.18 5.11
CA ALA A 122 22.91 6.70 3.84
C ALA A 122 22.44 8.15 3.59
N ILE A 123 21.22 8.51 3.98
CA ILE A 123 20.74 9.90 3.96
C ILE A 123 21.61 10.77 4.87
N GLU A 124 21.79 10.35 6.13
CA GLU A 124 22.61 11.09 7.11
C GLU A 124 24.04 11.34 6.62
N LYS A 125 24.63 10.35 5.95
CA LYS A 125 25.99 10.41 5.39
C LYS A 125 26.05 11.01 3.98
N SER A 126 24.91 11.38 3.39
CA SER A 126 24.78 11.86 2.01
C SER A 126 25.43 10.90 0.99
N LYS A 127 25.11 9.62 1.09
CA LYS A 127 25.65 8.52 0.26
C LYS A 127 24.57 7.93 -0.65
N SER A 128 24.35 8.54 -1.82
CA SER A 128 23.36 8.05 -2.81
C SER A 128 23.61 6.61 -3.24
N ASP A 129 24.87 6.25 -3.50
CA ASP A 129 25.20 4.89 -3.98
C ASP A 129 24.87 3.85 -2.91
N ASP A 130 25.11 4.15 -1.64
CA ASP A 130 24.74 3.28 -0.52
C ASP A 130 23.22 3.19 -0.42
N PHE A 131 22.50 4.32 -0.51
CA PHE A 131 21.04 4.36 -0.47
C PHE A 131 20.42 3.46 -1.54
N ILE A 132 20.82 3.62 -2.81
CA ILE A 132 20.31 2.80 -3.93
C ILE A 132 20.69 1.32 -3.77
N THR A 133 21.90 1.04 -3.27
CA THR A 133 22.34 -0.33 -3.01
C THR A 133 21.45 -1.04 -1.99
N TRP A 134 21.07 -0.37 -0.90
CA TRP A 134 20.19 -0.93 0.13
C TRP A 134 18.72 -0.94 -0.28
N TYR A 135 18.26 0.08 -1.01
CA TYR A 135 16.93 0.10 -1.62
C TYR A 135 16.66 -1.13 -2.49
N SER A 136 17.68 -1.64 -3.20
CA SER A 136 17.54 -2.85 -4.03
C SER A 136 17.03 -4.09 -3.28
N VAL A 137 17.20 -4.17 -1.96
CA VAL A 137 16.65 -5.28 -1.14
C VAL A 137 15.13 -5.13 -1.03
N LEU A 138 14.67 -3.93 -0.71
CA LEU A 138 13.25 -3.63 -0.48
C LEU A 138 12.48 -3.58 -1.80
N ASP A 139 13.07 -3.02 -2.85
CA ASP A 139 12.52 -3.07 -4.20
C ASP A 139 12.35 -4.52 -4.68
N LYS A 140 13.35 -5.38 -4.48
CA LYS A 140 13.24 -6.81 -4.84
C LYS A 140 12.11 -7.53 -4.09
N LYS A 141 11.84 -7.15 -2.84
CA LYS A 141 10.78 -7.76 -2.01
C LYS A 141 9.40 -7.23 -2.37
N PHE A 142 9.24 -5.91 -2.41
CA PHE A 142 7.94 -5.25 -2.52
C PHE A 142 7.58 -4.89 -3.96
N LYS A 143 8.52 -5.09 -4.91
CA LYS A 143 8.38 -4.74 -6.33
C LYS A 143 7.99 -3.27 -6.50
N VAL A 144 8.59 -2.37 -5.71
CA VAL A 144 8.23 -0.94 -5.69
C VAL A 144 8.35 -0.34 -7.09
N SER A 145 9.41 -0.69 -7.82
CA SER A 145 9.63 -0.28 -9.21
C SER A 145 8.66 -0.84 -10.25
N GLU A 146 7.85 -1.84 -9.91
CA GLU A 146 6.83 -2.42 -10.77
C GLU A 146 5.42 -1.89 -10.47
N LYS A 147 5.26 -1.14 -9.36
CA LYS A 147 4.02 -0.55 -8.87
C LYS A 147 3.99 0.97 -9.12
N ASP A 148 2.82 1.60 -9.05
CA ASP A 148 2.65 3.04 -9.29
C ASP A 148 2.92 3.87 -8.03
N TYR A 149 4.16 3.81 -7.54
CA TYR A 149 4.59 4.59 -6.38
C TYR A 149 5.35 5.86 -6.78
N GLU A 150 5.14 6.94 -6.03
CA GLU A 150 5.86 8.22 -6.22
C GLU A 150 7.36 8.07 -6.00
N SER A 151 7.78 7.12 -5.14
CA SER A 151 9.20 6.82 -4.93
C SER A 151 9.96 6.45 -6.20
N ASN A 152 9.31 5.90 -7.22
CA ASN A 152 9.96 5.55 -8.49
C ASN A 152 10.58 6.77 -9.19
N LYS A 153 9.88 7.91 -9.15
CA LYS A 153 10.39 9.17 -9.68
C LYS A 153 11.57 9.67 -8.85
N TRP A 154 11.44 9.64 -7.53
CA TRP A 154 12.48 10.08 -6.61
C TRP A 154 13.76 9.25 -6.69
N ILE A 155 13.64 7.93 -6.86
CA ILE A 155 14.77 7.02 -7.08
C ILE A 155 15.50 7.37 -8.37
N ALA A 156 14.78 7.54 -9.49
CA ALA A 156 15.39 7.95 -10.76
C ALA A 156 16.10 9.32 -10.67
N GLU A 157 15.55 10.25 -9.89
CA GLU A 157 16.19 11.53 -9.60
C GLU A 157 17.48 11.38 -8.77
N ILE A 158 17.52 10.48 -7.79
CA ILE A 158 18.73 10.22 -6.98
C ILE A 158 19.82 9.57 -7.82
N GLU A 159 19.47 8.61 -8.68
CA GLU A 159 20.41 7.94 -9.58
C GLU A 159 21.05 8.91 -10.58
N SER A 160 20.26 9.86 -11.10
CA SER A 160 20.75 10.87 -12.05
C SER A 160 21.42 12.06 -11.36
N THR A 161 20.97 12.43 -10.16
CA THR A 161 21.41 13.60 -9.40
C THR A 161 21.62 13.22 -7.93
N PRO A 162 22.79 12.64 -7.56
CA PRO A 162 23.09 12.18 -6.20
C PRO A 162 22.77 13.14 -5.03
N SER A 163 22.79 14.46 -5.28
CA SER A 163 22.47 15.47 -4.27
C SER A 163 20.97 15.57 -3.93
N SER A 164 20.07 15.01 -4.74
CA SER A 164 18.63 15.00 -4.43
C SER A 164 18.28 14.01 -3.31
N LEU A 165 19.22 13.15 -2.88
CA LEU A 165 19.02 12.23 -1.76
C LEU A 165 18.51 12.93 -0.49
N SER A 166 19.02 14.13 -0.18
CA SER A 166 18.62 14.84 1.03
C SER A 166 17.18 15.35 1.00
N SER A 167 16.62 15.61 -0.19
CA SER A 167 15.23 16.05 -0.35
C SER A 167 14.29 14.87 -0.54
N ASN A 168 14.72 13.87 -1.31
CA ASN A 168 13.86 12.81 -1.80
C ASN A 168 13.93 11.54 -0.91
N GLY A 169 15.07 11.28 -0.28
CA GLY A 169 15.31 10.11 0.56
C GLY A 169 14.29 9.95 1.70
N PRO A 170 13.98 11.01 2.47
CA PRO A 170 12.98 10.94 3.55
C PRO A 170 11.60 10.50 3.06
N SER A 171 11.12 11.00 1.92
CA SER A 171 9.81 10.63 1.37
C SER A 171 9.77 9.19 0.87
N ILE A 172 10.89 8.68 0.30
CA ILE A 172 11.01 7.26 -0.05
C ILE A 172 10.93 6.38 1.21
N LEU A 173 11.59 6.78 2.30
CA LEU A 173 11.55 6.03 3.56
C LEU A 173 10.15 6.05 4.18
N GLU A 174 9.44 7.18 4.12
CA GLU A 174 8.06 7.30 4.59
C GLU A 174 7.12 6.36 3.83
N GLU A 175 7.24 6.28 2.50
CA GLU A 175 6.46 5.35 1.68
C GLU A 175 6.78 3.88 2.02
N LEU A 176 8.07 3.54 2.23
CA LEU A 176 8.46 2.20 2.67
C LEU A 176 7.92 1.85 4.07
N LEU A 177 7.92 2.80 5.01
CA LEU A 177 7.30 2.61 6.32
C LEU A 177 5.81 2.36 6.21
N ALA A 178 5.11 3.03 5.29
CA ALA A 178 3.70 2.78 5.03
C ALA A 178 3.47 1.32 4.57
N ILE A 179 4.36 0.77 3.75
CA ILE A 179 4.34 -0.66 3.37
C ILE A 179 4.54 -1.55 4.61
N PHE A 180 5.57 -1.32 5.43
CA PHE A 180 5.81 -2.14 6.63
C PHE A 180 4.65 -2.11 7.62
N LYS A 181 4.03 -0.94 7.79
CA LYS A 181 2.81 -0.76 8.57
C LYS A 181 1.66 -1.59 8.00
N LEU A 182 1.41 -1.49 6.69
CA LEU A 182 0.34 -2.25 6.03
C LEU A 182 0.57 -3.75 6.16
N LYS A 183 1.80 -4.24 5.88
CA LYS A 183 2.18 -5.65 6.09
C LYS A 183 1.98 -6.10 7.54
N THR A 184 2.17 -5.22 8.53
CA THR A 184 1.96 -5.60 9.95
C THR A 184 0.49 -5.91 10.24
N ILE A 185 -0.44 -5.13 9.67
CA ILE A 185 -1.89 -5.33 9.80
C ILE A 185 -2.34 -6.53 8.97
N GLU A 186 -1.89 -6.59 7.72
CA GLU A 186 -2.24 -7.64 6.75
C GLU A 186 -2.01 -9.04 7.30
N GLU A 187 -0.84 -9.29 7.89
CA GLU A 187 -0.46 -10.61 8.38
C GLU A 187 -1.32 -11.07 9.58
N LEU A 188 -1.88 -10.15 10.37
CA LEU A 188 -2.86 -10.50 11.41
C LEU A 188 -4.20 -10.89 10.79
N GLU A 189 -4.64 -10.20 9.75
CA GLU A 189 -5.87 -10.56 9.03
C GLU A 189 -5.75 -11.89 8.28
N GLU A 190 -4.60 -12.15 7.66
CA GLU A 190 -4.33 -13.45 7.04
C GLU A 190 -4.30 -14.57 8.07
N ALA A 191 -3.76 -14.31 9.27
CA ALA A 191 -3.85 -15.26 10.37
C ALA A 191 -5.31 -15.54 10.76
N ILE A 192 -6.15 -14.50 10.88
CA ILE A 192 -7.59 -14.62 11.19
C ILE A 192 -8.31 -15.43 10.10
N ALA A 193 -8.02 -15.15 8.82
CA ALA A 193 -8.59 -15.85 7.69
C ALA A 193 -8.18 -17.33 7.66
N ALA A 194 -6.90 -17.63 7.85
CA ALA A 194 -6.42 -19.01 7.95
C ALA A 194 -7.12 -19.78 9.09
N LEU A 195 -7.37 -19.12 10.23
CA LEU A 195 -8.07 -19.73 11.36
C LEU A 195 -9.56 -20.01 11.09
N ASN A 196 -10.23 -19.21 10.24
CA ASN A 196 -11.59 -19.53 9.77
C ASN A 196 -11.64 -20.86 9.02
N GLU A 197 -10.58 -21.21 8.32
CA GLU A 197 -10.44 -22.48 7.60
C GLU A 197 -9.88 -23.62 8.49
N GLY A 198 -9.51 -23.30 9.74
CA GLY A 198 -8.84 -24.23 10.65
C GLY A 198 -7.36 -24.45 10.33
N ASP A 199 -6.75 -23.63 9.47
CA ASP A 199 -5.33 -23.70 9.12
C ASP A 199 -4.45 -22.95 10.13
N VAL A 200 -4.25 -23.58 11.28
CA VAL A 200 -3.36 -23.07 12.34
C VAL A 200 -1.91 -22.97 11.86
N LYS A 201 -1.49 -23.76 10.86
CA LYS A 201 -0.10 -23.73 10.38
C LYS A 201 0.17 -22.41 9.65
N SER A 202 -0.74 -21.98 8.78
CA SER A 202 -0.63 -20.70 8.09
C SER A 202 -0.79 -19.54 9.07
N ALA A 203 -1.70 -19.63 10.04
CA ALA A 203 -1.83 -18.61 11.08
C ALA A 203 -0.53 -18.37 11.88
N LYS A 204 0.18 -19.44 12.26
CA LYS A 204 1.51 -19.34 12.90
C LYS A 204 2.54 -18.65 12.01
N LYS A 205 2.49 -18.92 10.70
CA LYS A 205 3.37 -18.28 9.73
C LYS A 205 3.09 -16.79 9.70
N PHE A 206 1.84 -16.38 9.49
CA PHE A 206 1.47 -14.98 9.34
C PHE A 206 1.75 -14.17 10.62
N THR A 207 1.45 -14.66 11.82
CA THR A 207 1.81 -13.93 13.05
C THR A 207 3.32 -13.77 13.25
N TYR A 208 4.13 -14.76 12.86
CA TYR A 208 5.59 -14.60 12.80
C TYR A 208 5.99 -13.52 11.79
N GLU A 209 5.41 -13.57 10.60
CA GLU A 209 5.69 -12.60 9.54
C GLU A 209 5.35 -11.16 9.99
N GLY A 210 4.17 -10.94 10.56
CA GLY A 210 3.73 -9.67 11.12
C GLY A 210 4.69 -9.12 12.18
N LEU A 211 5.12 -9.93 13.16
CA LEU A 211 6.04 -9.49 14.21
C LEU A 211 7.36 -8.94 13.63
N TYR A 212 7.92 -9.61 12.62
CA TYR A 212 9.20 -9.17 12.06
C TYR A 212 9.07 -8.05 11.02
N TYR A 213 7.91 -7.86 10.39
CA TYR A 213 7.63 -6.60 9.69
C TYR A 213 7.55 -5.44 10.69
N TYR A 214 6.80 -5.61 11.79
CA TYR A 214 6.66 -4.60 12.83
C TYR A 214 8.00 -4.16 13.41
N ARG A 215 8.97 -5.05 13.57
CA ARG A 215 10.32 -4.70 14.06
C ARG A 215 11.05 -3.66 13.20
N THR A 216 10.69 -3.51 11.93
CA THR A 216 11.20 -2.42 11.07
C THR A 216 10.51 -1.09 11.37
N LEU A 217 9.21 -1.12 11.67
CA LEU A 217 8.40 0.04 12.03
C LEU A 217 8.68 0.56 13.45
N HIS A 218 9.05 -0.33 14.38
CA HIS A 218 9.21 -0.03 15.81
C HIS A 218 10.02 1.24 16.12
N PRO A 219 11.21 1.49 15.55
CA PRO A 219 11.97 2.71 15.85
C PRO A 219 11.20 3.99 15.52
N SER A 220 10.44 4.01 14.43
CA SER A 220 9.62 5.17 14.04
C SER A 220 8.41 5.36 14.95
N ILE A 221 7.81 4.28 15.46
CA ILE A 221 6.76 4.35 16.49
C ILE A 221 7.32 4.92 17.78
N GLU A 222 8.50 4.44 18.20
CA GLU A 222 9.18 4.92 19.40
C GLU A 222 9.55 6.40 19.30
N GLU A 223 10.02 6.85 18.13
CA GLU A 223 10.33 8.26 17.88
C GLU A 223 9.07 9.15 17.97
N LYS A 224 7.95 8.71 17.38
CA LYS A 224 6.75 9.54 17.24
C LYS A 224 5.81 9.49 18.45
N LEU A 225 5.58 8.29 19.01
CA LEU A 225 4.64 8.05 20.12
C LEU A 225 5.34 7.80 21.46
N GLY A 226 6.64 7.46 21.43
CA GLY A 226 7.42 7.16 22.63
C GLY A 226 7.63 5.67 22.87
N ALA A 227 8.64 5.36 23.69
CA ALA A 227 9.07 3.99 23.95
C ALA A 227 8.00 3.12 24.64
N GLU A 228 7.11 3.70 25.45
CA GLU A 228 6.05 2.94 26.13
C GLU A 228 5.09 2.34 25.09
N THR A 229 4.48 3.19 24.24
CA THR A 229 3.57 2.77 23.18
C THR A 229 4.22 1.84 22.15
N ALA A 230 5.48 2.09 21.78
CA ALA A 230 6.21 1.18 20.88
C ALA A 230 6.41 -0.21 21.48
N ASN A 231 6.67 -0.30 22.79
CA ASN A 231 6.80 -1.57 23.50
C ASN A 231 5.43 -2.25 23.71
N GLU A 232 4.35 -1.50 23.89
CA GLU A 232 2.98 -2.04 23.92
C GLU A 232 2.65 -2.75 22.61
N LEU A 233 2.91 -2.09 21.47
CA LEU A 233 2.70 -2.69 20.16
C LEU A 233 3.62 -3.89 19.91
N LEU A 234 4.88 -3.83 20.37
CA LEU A 234 5.79 -4.99 20.32
C LEU A 234 5.24 -6.18 21.11
N HIS A 235 4.70 -5.91 22.30
CA HIS A 235 4.12 -6.94 23.14
C HIS A 235 2.89 -7.58 22.50
N ALA A 236 1.99 -6.77 21.92
CA ALA A 236 0.83 -7.26 21.18
C ALA A 236 1.25 -8.19 20.02
N MET A 237 2.26 -7.79 19.23
CA MET A 237 2.77 -8.63 18.13
C MET A 237 3.46 -9.92 18.62
N GLN A 238 4.12 -9.89 19.78
CA GLN A 238 4.69 -11.09 20.41
C GLN A 238 3.59 -12.00 20.93
N GLU A 239 2.54 -11.44 21.53
CA GLU A 239 1.38 -12.17 22.02
C GLU A 239 0.67 -12.89 20.87
N ALA A 240 0.52 -12.27 19.69
CA ALA A 240 -0.06 -12.94 18.52
C ALA A 240 0.69 -14.23 18.14
N VAL A 241 2.02 -14.20 18.22
CA VAL A 241 2.87 -15.37 18.01
C VAL A 241 2.66 -16.42 19.10
N GLU A 242 2.60 -16.03 20.37
CA GLU A 242 2.37 -16.94 21.50
C GLU A 242 1.00 -17.63 21.41
N VAL A 243 -0.05 -16.86 21.11
CA VAL A 243 -1.44 -17.33 20.95
C VAL A 243 -1.55 -18.37 19.85
N THR A 244 -0.99 -18.10 18.67
CA THR A 244 -1.00 -19.06 17.56
C THR A 244 -0.15 -20.31 17.83
N MET A 245 0.84 -20.21 18.73
CA MET A 245 1.68 -21.34 19.16
C MET A 245 1.07 -22.21 20.27
N SER A 246 -0.03 -21.76 20.87
CA SER A 246 -0.71 -22.49 21.94
C SER A 246 -1.38 -23.79 21.48
N ASP A 247 -1.82 -24.59 22.44
CA ASP A 247 -2.64 -25.80 22.22
C ASP A 247 -4.15 -25.49 22.16
N SER A 248 -4.54 -24.21 22.10
CA SER A 248 -5.94 -23.76 22.03
C SER A 248 -6.61 -24.17 20.71
N THR A 249 -7.95 -24.16 20.69
CA THR A 249 -8.68 -24.47 19.45
C THR A 249 -8.56 -23.32 18.43
N PRO A 250 -8.69 -23.59 17.12
CA PRO A 250 -8.61 -22.54 16.10
C PRO A 250 -9.58 -21.37 16.35
N SER A 251 -10.77 -21.64 16.89
CA SER A 251 -11.75 -20.60 17.23
C SER A 251 -11.36 -19.74 18.43
N GLU A 252 -10.69 -20.31 19.43
CA GLU A 252 -10.17 -19.57 20.58
C GLU A 252 -9.00 -18.69 20.14
N ILE A 253 -8.03 -19.28 19.42
CA ILE A 253 -6.90 -18.55 18.82
C ILE A 253 -7.42 -17.39 17.97
N LYS A 254 -8.42 -17.64 17.11
CA LYS A 254 -8.98 -16.59 16.25
C LYS A 254 -9.52 -15.41 17.06
N SER A 255 -10.31 -15.68 18.10
CA SER A 255 -10.88 -14.62 18.94
C SER A 255 -9.81 -13.78 19.64
N GLU A 256 -8.70 -14.40 20.03
CA GLU A 256 -7.57 -13.70 20.64
C GLU A 256 -6.78 -12.88 19.61
N ILE A 257 -6.54 -13.41 18.41
CA ILE A 257 -5.89 -12.65 17.32
C ILE A 257 -6.76 -11.48 16.83
N GLU A 258 -8.09 -11.65 16.76
CA GLU A 258 -9.02 -10.54 16.44
C GLU A 258 -8.91 -9.40 17.46
N HIS A 259 -8.76 -9.73 18.75
CA HIS A 259 -8.55 -8.73 19.80
C HIS A 259 -7.20 -8.03 19.63
N ILE A 260 -6.12 -8.79 19.48
CA ILE A 260 -4.76 -8.24 19.30
C ILE A 260 -4.69 -7.34 18.05
N ALA A 261 -5.31 -7.76 16.94
CA ALA A 261 -5.38 -6.96 15.72
C ALA A 261 -6.03 -5.59 15.97
N SER A 262 -7.10 -5.53 16.77
CA SER A 262 -7.73 -4.24 17.10
C SER A 262 -6.85 -3.31 17.93
N GLU A 263 -6.02 -3.84 18.83
CA GLU A 263 -5.05 -3.05 19.60
C GLU A 263 -3.91 -2.55 18.71
N VAL A 264 -3.43 -3.42 17.81
CA VAL A 264 -2.39 -3.10 16.82
C VAL A 264 -2.84 -1.97 15.90
N GLU A 265 -4.06 -2.07 15.36
CA GLU A 265 -4.65 -1.04 14.50
C GLU A 265 -4.81 0.30 15.21
N LEU A 266 -5.22 0.29 16.48
CA LEU A 266 -5.36 1.51 17.27
C LEU A 266 -4.02 2.25 17.40
N ILE A 267 -2.95 1.55 17.77
CA ILE A 267 -1.63 2.17 17.93
C ILE A 267 -1.07 2.62 16.58
N ILE A 268 -1.25 1.81 15.52
CA ILE A 268 -0.86 2.22 14.17
C ILE A 268 -1.61 3.48 13.75
N ARG A 269 -2.90 3.60 14.06
CA ARG A 269 -3.69 4.79 13.76
C ARG A 269 -3.22 6.01 14.54
N GLU A 270 -2.88 5.85 15.81
CA GLU A 270 -2.27 6.91 16.61
C GLU A 270 -0.93 7.35 16.01
N TYR A 271 -0.12 6.40 15.53
CA TYR A 271 1.13 6.68 14.84
C TYR A 271 0.92 7.47 13.55
N GLU A 272 -0.16 7.23 12.81
CA GLU A 272 -0.51 8.06 11.65
C GLU A 272 -0.91 9.49 12.04
N GLY A 273 -1.23 9.74 13.31
CA GLY A 273 -1.85 10.99 13.77
C GLY A 273 -3.30 11.12 13.31
N GLY A 274 -3.94 9.98 13.02
CA GLY A 274 -5.30 9.92 12.54
C GLY A 274 -6.35 9.94 13.65
N ASP A 275 -7.62 10.03 13.27
CA ASP A 275 -8.73 9.92 14.22
C ASP A 275 -8.81 8.48 14.79
N THR A 276 -8.69 8.37 16.11
CA THR A 276 -8.77 7.11 16.88
C THR A 276 -10.16 6.85 17.44
N SER A 277 -11.18 7.61 17.02
CA SER A 277 -12.58 7.28 17.29
C SER A 277 -12.98 5.96 16.62
N ASP A 278 -14.07 5.33 17.05
CA ASP A 278 -14.59 4.11 16.41
C ASP A 278 -14.83 4.32 14.89
N VAL A 279 -15.28 5.51 14.50
CA VAL A 279 -15.50 5.88 13.09
C VAL A 279 -14.16 6.09 12.36
N GLY A 280 -13.22 6.79 12.99
CA GLY A 280 -11.89 7.03 12.43
C GLY A 280 -11.08 5.74 12.21
N LEU A 281 -11.17 4.80 13.16
CA LEU A 281 -10.57 3.47 13.05
C LEU A 281 -11.25 2.66 11.95
N ALA A 282 -12.58 2.70 11.85
CA ALA A 282 -13.29 2.00 10.79
C ALA A 282 -12.93 2.54 9.40
N LEU A 283 -12.85 3.86 9.22
CA LEU A 283 -12.47 4.49 7.96
C LEU A 283 -11.01 4.15 7.58
N SER A 284 -10.08 4.21 8.53
CA SER A 284 -8.70 3.77 8.32
C SER A 284 -8.62 2.29 7.96
N GLY A 285 -9.38 1.45 8.65
CA GLY A 285 -9.45 0.02 8.38
C GLY A 285 -9.98 -0.29 6.98
N ILE A 286 -11.03 0.41 6.53
CA ILE A 286 -11.56 0.30 5.16
C ILE A 286 -10.51 0.73 4.14
N ARG A 287 -9.86 1.89 4.36
CA ARG A 287 -8.80 2.41 3.49
C ARG A 287 -7.67 1.40 3.31
N ASP A 288 -7.15 0.87 4.41
CA ASP A 288 -6.01 -0.06 4.38
C ASP A 288 -6.38 -1.36 3.64
N ARG A 289 -7.60 -1.89 3.82
CA ARG A 289 -8.05 -3.09 3.07
C ARG A 289 -8.31 -2.79 1.60
N LEU A 290 -8.80 -1.61 1.25
CA LEU A 290 -8.98 -1.23 -0.16
C LEU A 290 -7.63 -1.15 -0.91
N VAL A 291 -6.59 -0.62 -0.26
CA VAL A 291 -5.22 -0.62 -0.81
C VAL A 291 -4.75 -2.06 -1.04
N LEU A 292 -4.94 -2.96 -0.07
CA LEU A 292 -4.61 -4.38 -0.24
C LEU A 292 -5.42 -5.06 -1.35
N VAL A 293 -6.72 -4.76 -1.48
CA VAL A 293 -7.56 -5.28 -2.57
C VAL A 293 -6.99 -4.89 -3.93
N GLU A 294 -6.54 -3.65 -4.12
CA GLU A 294 -5.92 -3.22 -5.37
C GLU A 294 -4.59 -3.93 -5.63
N GLU A 295 -3.71 -3.97 -4.64
CA GLU A 295 -2.38 -4.57 -4.76
C GLU A 295 -2.46 -6.07 -5.06
N GLU A 296 -3.23 -6.83 -4.29
CA GLU A 296 -3.32 -8.27 -4.43
C GLU A 296 -4.07 -8.67 -5.71
N TYR A 297 -5.13 -7.94 -6.09
CA TYR A 297 -5.88 -8.30 -7.29
C TYR A 297 -5.06 -8.08 -8.57
N LEU A 298 -4.17 -7.07 -8.58
CA LEU A 298 -3.26 -6.80 -9.67
C LEU A 298 -2.30 -7.98 -9.92
N ASP A 299 -1.78 -8.59 -8.84
CA ASP A 299 -0.89 -9.75 -8.92
C ASP A 299 -1.69 -11.07 -9.10
N ALA A 300 -2.95 -11.11 -8.70
CA ALA A 300 -3.84 -12.28 -8.78
C ALA A 300 -4.34 -12.60 -10.19
N VAL A 301 -4.77 -11.59 -10.95
CA VAL A 301 -5.59 -11.78 -12.17
C VAL A 301 -4.96 -11.13 -13.39
N ASN A 302 -4.88 -11.92 -14.48
CA ASN A 302 -4.46 -11.41 -15.78
C ASN A 302 -5.34 -11.96 -16.91
N ASN A 303 -5.88 -11.07 -17.75
CA ASN A 303 -6.74 -11.41 -18.89
C ASN A 303 -7.93 -12.32 -18.51
N GLY A 304 -8.58 -12.02 -17.39
CA GLY A 304 -9.75 -12.76 -16.89
C GLY A 304 -9.45 -14.15 -16.34
N LYS A 305 -8.20 -14.40 -15.95
CA LYS A 305 -7.76 -15.66 -15.33
C LYS A 305 -6.98 -15.37 -14.07
N ILE A 306 -7.22 -16.20 -13.06
CA ILE A 306 -6.39 -16.26 -11.86
C ILE A 306 -5.03 -16.85 -12.26
N ILE A 307 -3.98 -16.05 -12.10
CA ILE A 307 -2.58 -16.43 -12.31
C ILE A 307 -1.86 -16.69 -11.00
N ASN A 308 -2.35 -16.10 -9.90
CA ASN A 308 -1.93 -16.40 -8.53
C ASN A 308 -3.18 -16.61 -7.67
N GLN A 309 -3.35 -17.83 -7.14
CA GLN A 309 -4.52 -18.19 -6.35
C GLN A 309 -4.46 -17.60 -4.94
N VAL A 310 -3.25 -17.44 -4.38
CA VAL A 310 -3.05 -16.92 -3.03
C VAL A 310 -3.49 -15.46 -2.96
N GLU A 311 -2.88 -14.59 -3.77
CA GLU A 311 -3.28 -13.19 -3.97
C GLU A 311 -4.78 -13.03 -4.30
N TYR A 312 -5.39 -13.96 -5.06
CA TYR A 312 -6.83 -13.89 -5.34
C TYR A 312 -7.67 -14.14 -4.09
N ASP A 313 -7.31 -15.15 -3.30
CA ASP A 313 -8.01 -15.49 -2.07
C ASP A 313 -7.84 -14.36 -1.03
N GLU A 314 -6.63 -13.79 -0.93
CA GLU A 314 -6.33 -12.60 -0.12
C GLU A 314 -7.15 -11.38 -0.56
N THR A 315 -7.27 -11.11 -1.86
CA THR A 315 -8.15 -10.05 -2.38
C THR A 315 -9.59 -10.20 -1.86
N VAL A 316 -10.14 -11.42 -1.92
CA VAL A 316 -11.51 -11.69 -1.47
C VAL A 316 -11.63 -11.44 0.04
N ILE A 317 -10.66 -11.93 0.83
CA ILE A 317 -10.63 -11.74 2.29
C ILE A 317 -10.60 -10.25 2.65
N PHE A 318 -9.74 -9.44 2.02
CA PHE A 318 -9.62 -8.03 2.32
C PHE A 318 -10.89 -7.25 1.91
N LEU A 319 -11.50 -7.60 0.78
CA LEU A 319 -12.74 -6.98 0.34
C LEU A 319 -13.92 -7.31 1.26
N GLU A 320 -14.05 -8.57 1.68
CA GLU A 320 -15.04 -8.99 2.67
C GLU A 320 -14.85 -8.25 3.99
N LYS A 321 -13.60 -8.08 4.43
CA LYS A 321 -13.28 -7.35 5.66
C LYS A 321 -13.60 -5.85 5.55
N ALA A 322 -13.21 -5.19 4.45
CA ALA A 322 -13.57 -3.78 4.20
C ALA A 322 -15.09 -3.58 4.22
N THR A 323 -15.82 -4.47 3.54
CA THR A 323 -17.29 -4.45 3.50
C THR A 323 -17.89 -4.65 4.90
N SER A 324 -17.38 -5.61 5.67
CA SER A 324 -17.86 -5.86 7.04
C SER A 324 -17.59 -4.68 7.98
N ILE A 325 -16.44 -4.02 7.87
CA ILE A 325 -16.13 -2.82 8.65
C ILE A 325 -17.12 -1.70 8.27
N PHE A 326 -17.29 -1.44 6.96
CA PHE A 326 -18.24 -0.45 6.46
C PHE A 326 -19.66 -0.70 7.00
N GLU A 327 -20.18 -1.91 6.87
CA GLU A 327 -21.51 -2.28 7.36
C GLU A 327 -21.68 -2.03 8.87
N SER A 328 -20.63 -2.24 9.66
CA SER A 328 -20.67 -2.05 11.11
C SER A 328 -20.82 -0.59 11.53
N VAL A 329 -20.31 0.35 10.74
CA VAL A 329 -20.34 1.80 11.01
C VAL A 329 -21.23 2.60 10.05
N LYS A 330 -21.87 1.93 9.08
CA LYS A 330 -22.70 2.57 8.04
C LYS A 330 -23.68 3.63 8.58
N PRO A 331 -24.44 3.39 9.69
CA PRO A 331 -25.33 4.44 10.21
C PRO A 331 -24.59 5.71 10.60
N SER A 332 -23.40 5.60 11.20
CA SER A 332 -22.56 6.74 11.57
C SER A 332 -21.97 7.43 10.34
N LEU A 333 -21.56 6.67 9.32
CA LEU A 333 -21.07 7.25 8.06
C LEU A 333 -22.17 8.00 7.30
N SER A 334 -23.37 7.44 7.24
CA SER A 334 -24.56 8.09 6.67
C SER A 334 -24.97 9.37 7.40
N GLU A 335 -24.72 9.45 8.71
CA GLU A 335 -24.93 10.69 9.48
C GLU A 335 -23.88 11.77 9.15
N LEU A 336 -22.67 11.37 8.73
CA LEU A 336 -21.61 12.30 8.28
C LEU A 336 -21.88 12.79 6.86
N SER A 337 -22.11 11.87 5.92
CA SER A 337 -22.50 12.13 4.54
C SER A 337 -23.25 10.92 3.98
N GLU A 338 -24.51 11.12 3.59
CA GLU A 338 -25.32 10.06 3.00
C GLU A 338 -24.84 9.74 1.57
N SER A 339 -24.36 10.76 0.84
CA SER A 339 -23.83 10.61 -0.51
C SER A 339 -22.55 9.77 -0.53
N ASP A 340 -21.54 10.13 0.27
CA ASP A 340 -20.26 9.41 0.32
C ASP A 340 -20.43 8.00 0.91
N SER A 341 -21.26 7.84 1.95
CA SER A 341 -21.60 6.53 2.52
C SER A 341 -22.26 5.61 1.48
N SER A 342 -23.23 6.13 0.70
CA SER A 342 -23.91 5.36 -0.34
C SER A 342 -23.00 5.07 -1.54
N SER A 343 -22.14 6.02 -1.92
CA SER A 343 -21.15 5.83 -2.98
C SER A 343 -20.17 4.72 -2.60
N LEU A 344 -19.62 4.77 -1.38
CA LEU A 344 -18.72 3.75 -0.86
C LEU A 344 -19.38 2.37 -0.83
N GLU A 345 -20.63 2.26 -0.39
CA GLU A 345 -21.39 1.00 -0.43
C GLU A 345 -21.50 0.43 -1.85
N ASN A 346 -21.89 1.28 -2.81
CA ASN A 346 -22.05 0.87 -4.20
C ASN A 346 -20.72 0.44 -4.82
N ASN A 347 -19.64 1.17 -4.54
CA ASN A 347 -18.30 0.85 -5.03
C ASN A 347 -17.83 -0.50 -4.47
N LEU A 348 -18.00 -0.76 -3.17
CA LEU A 348 -17.65 -2.06 -2.56
C LEU A 348 -18.42 -3.22 -3.21
N MET A 349 -19.71 -3.04 -3.46
CA MET A 349 -20.54 -4.04 -4.16
C MET A 349 -20.09 -4.27 -5.62
N GLU A 350 -19.68 -3.21 -6.32
CA GLU A 350 -19.23 -3.33 -7.70
C GLU A 350 -17.83 -3.97 -7.79
N ILE A 351 -16.92 -3.64 -6.87
CA ILE A 351 -15.62 -4.31 -6.73
C ILE A 351 -15.85 -5.81 -6.51
N ASP A 352 -16.75 -6.22 -5.61
CA ASP A 352 -17.06 -7.63 -5.35
C ASP A 352 -17.55 -8.36 -6.62
N SER A 353 -18.44 -7.73 -7.37
CA SER A 353 -18.93 -8.26 -8.64
C SER A 353 -17.80 -8.44 -9.67
N ILE A 354 -16.90 -7.48 -9.78
CA ILE A 354 -15.76 -7.52 -10.70
C ILE A 354 -14.77 -8.61 -10.27
N VAL A 355 -14.37 -8.65 -9.00
CA VAL A 355 -13.45 -9.67 -8.45
C VAL A 355 -14.05 -11.07 -8.66
N SER A 356 -15.31 -11.28 -8.29
CA SER A 356 -16.02 -12.54 -8.47
C SER A 356 -16.06 -13.02 -9.92
N SER A 357 -16.24 -12.10 -10.87
CA SER A 357 -16.25 -12.40 -12.31
C SER A 357 -14.86 -12.47 -12.95
N LYS A 358 -13.80 -12.25 -12.17
CA LYS A 358 -12.40 -12.07 -12.64
C LYS A 358 -12.33 -10.99 -13.72
N GLY A 359 -12.97 -9.85 -13.49
CA GLY A 359 -12.94 -8.69 -14.37
C GLY A 359 -11.56 -8.02 -14.45
N LYS A 360 -11.47 -6.86 -15.11
CA LYS A 360 -10.17 -6.22 -15.35
C LYS A 360 -9.62 -5.60 -14.07
N THR A 361 -8.32 -5.73 -13.86
CA THR A 361 -7.60 -5.10 -12.74
C THR A 361 -7.77 -3.58 -12.74
N SER A 362 -7.79 -2.95 -13.92
CA SER A 362 -8.05 -1.51 -14.07
C SER A 362 -9.45 -1.08 -13.60
N GLU A 363 -10.46 -1.96 -13.68
CA GLU A 363 -11.81 -1.63 -13.21
C GLU A 363 -11.87 -1.65 -11.68
N VAL A 364 -11.18 -2.61 -11.04
CA VAL A 364 -11.00 -2.65 -9.58
C VAL A 364 -10.22 -1.43 -9.09
N SER A 365 -9.07 -1.12 -9.70
CA SER A 365 -8.23 0.03 -9.34
C SER A 365 -9.01 1.36 -9.37
N ILE A 366 -9.82 1.61 -10.41
CA ILE A 366 -10.68 2.81 -10.49
C ILE A 366 -11.67 2.87 -9.33
N LEU A 367 -12.36 1.77 -9.02
CA LEU A 367 -13.34 1.75 -7.94
C LEU A 367 -12.70 1.83 -6.55
N VAL A 368 -11.50 1.28 -6.39
CA VAL A 368 -10.69 1.46 -5.18
C VAL A 368 -10.34 2.94 -5.01
N GLY A 369 -9.83 3.61 -6.05
CA GLY A 369 -9.56 5.06 -6.01
C GLY A 369 -10.79 5.88 -5.61
N LYS A 370 -11.95 5.63 -6.24
CA LYS A 370 -13.23 6.26 -5.86
C LYS A 370 -13.60 6.00 -4.40
N SER A 371 -13.42 4.77 -3.93
CA SER A 371 -13.72 4.38 -2.55
C SER A 371 -12.79 5.08 -1.55
N LEU A 372 -11.50 5.18 -1.87
CA LEU A 372 -10.52 5.91 -1.07
C LEU A 372 -10.87 7.41 -1.00
N ASN A 373 -11.38 7.98 -2.09
CA ASN A 373 -11.88 9.36 -2.11
C ASN A 373 -13.12 9.54 -1.22
N ASN A 374 -14.09 8.62 -1.25
CA ASN A 374 -15.23 8.66 -0.33
C ASN A 374 -14.78 8.51 1.14
N VAL A 375 -13.81 7.63 1.42
CA VAL A 375 -13.24 7.48 2.76
C VAL A 375 -12.57 8.76 3.23
N ALA A 376 -11.75 9.41 2.40
CA ALA A 376 -11.10 10.67 2.73
C ALA A 376 -12.11 11.79 3.04
N SER A 377 -13.19 11.89 2.25
CA SER A 377 -14.29 12.84 2.52
C SER A 377 -14.96 12.56 3.87
N LEU A 378 -15.25 11.29 4.18
CA LEU A 378 -15.84 10.88 5.46
C LEU A 378 -14.90 11.14 6.65
N GLU A 379 -13.59 10.92 6.49
CA GLU A 379 -12.58 11.24 7.52
C GLU A 379 -12.57 12.76 7.80
N ALA A 380 -12.63 13.59 6.75
CA ALA A 380 -12.72 15.03 6.89
C ALA A 380 -13.99 15.47 7.64
N PHE A 381 -15.15 14.86 7.35
CA PHE A 381 -16.41 15.13 8.08
C PHE A 381 -16.37 14.67 9.54
N ALA A 382 -15.68 13.57 9.84
CA ALA A 382 -15.49 13.06 11.20
C ALA A 382 -14.56 13.95 12.05
N GLY A 383 -13.84 14.88 11.43
CA GLY A 383 -12.84 15.74 12.09
C GLY A 383 -11.43 15.15 12.11
N GLY A 384 -11.18 14.10 11.32
CA GLY A 384 -9.89 13.43 11.15
C GLY A 384 -9.14 13.93 9.90
N ALA A 385 -8.25 14.91 10.13
CA ALA A 385 -7.13 15.35 9.26
C ALA A 385 -7.38 16.24 8.02
N VAL A 386 -6.49 17.26 7.93
CA VAL A 386 -6.22 18.31 6.94
C VAL A 386 -7.42 19.14 6.45
N GLU A 387 -7.34 20.45 6.63
CA GLU A 387 -8.22 21.44 5.98
C GLU A 387 -8.00 21.35 4.46
N VAL A 388 -8.69 20.42 3.79
CA VAL A 388 -8.68 20.30 2.33
C VAL A 388 -9.52 21.44 1.80
N ASP A 389 -8.85 22.42 1.20
CA ASP A 389 -9.52 23.52 0.51
C ASP A 389 -10.11 22.99 -0.80
N ILE A 390 -11.37 22.56 -0.78
CA ILE A 390 -12.07 22.09 -1.98
C ILE A 390 -12.06 23.08 -3.13
N PHE A 391 -11.93 24.38 -2.84
CA PHE A 391 -11.84 25.38 -3.88
C PHE A 391 -10.53 25.25 -4.67
N GLN A 392 -9.49 24.67 -4.07
CA GLN A 392 -8.26 24.31 -4.78
C GLN A 392 -8.52 23.25 -5.86
N TYR A 393 -9.37 22.24 -5.60
CA TYR A 393 -9.73 21.27 -6.63
C TYR A 393 -10.52 21.92 -7.77
N PHE A 394 -11.48 22.80 -7.46
CA PHE A 394 -12.17 23.57 -8.51
C PHE A 394 -11.20 24.39 -9.37
N ASP A 395 -10.25 25.09 -8.74
CA ASP A 395 -9.25 25.91 -9.44
C ASP A 395 -8.35 25.05 -10.33
N GLU A 396 -7.95 23.87 -9.85
CA GLU A 396 -7.08 22.95 -10.58
C GLU A 396 -7.81 22.29 -11.75
N ILE A 397 -9.08 21.87 -11.58
CA ILE A 397 -9.92 21.38 -12.67
C ILE A 397 -10.06 22.44 -13.76
N GLU A 398 -10.36 23.69 -13.40
CA GLU A 398 -10.46 24.78 -14.36
C GLU A 398 -9.16 24.98 -15.14
N ARG A 399 -8.02 24.93 -14.45
CA ARG A 399 -6.68 25.02 -15.05
C ARG A 399 -6.44 23.90 -16.05
N LEU A 400 -6.63 22.64 -15.64
CA LEU A 400 -6.39 21.44 -16.44
C LEU A 400 -7.30 21.39 -17.67
N LEU A 401 -8.59 21.68 -17.51
CA LEU A 401 -9.54 21.72 -18.62
C LEU A 401 -9.19 22.85 -19.62
N THR A 402 -8.77 24.02 -19.13
CA THR A 402 -8.34 25.13 -19.99
C THR A 402 -7.05 24.79 -20.75
N GLU A 403 -6.12 24.07 -20.12
CA GLU A 403 -4.90 23.58 -20.74
C GLU A 403 -5.23 22.53 -21.82
N ALA A 404 -6.12 21.58 -21.51
CA ALA A 404 -6.61 20.55 -22.44
C ALA A 404 -7.16 21.14 -23.73
N LYS A 405 -7.94 22.24 -23.66
CA LYS A 405 -8.39 22.99 -24.87
C LYS A 405 -7.22 23.40 -25.74
N THR A 406 -6.17 23.92 -25.12
CA THR A 406 -4.99 24.45 -25.82
C THR A 406 -4.19 23.35 -26.48
N VAL A 407 -3.88 22.27 -25.76
CA VAL A 407 -3.10 21.16 -26.30
C VAL A 407 -3.87 20.39 -27.38
N TYR A 408 -5.19 20.20 -27.22
CA TYR A 408 -6.02 19.54 -28.23
C TYR A 408 -6.10 20.35 -29.52
N ARG A 409 -6.24 21.69 -29.44
CA ARG A 409 -6.20 22.58 -30.62
C ARG A 409 -4.85 22.54 -31.35
N ASN A 410 -3.77 22.29 -30.62
CA ASN A 410 -2.43 22.14 -31.19
C ASN A 410 -2.17 20.76 -31.80
N GLY A 411 -3.16 19.86 -31.74
CA GLY A 411 -3.11 18.52 -32.33
C GLY A 411 -2.53 17.45 -31.40
N ASP A 412 -2.25 17.78 -30.14
CA ASP A 412 -1.80 16.81 -29.14
C ASP A 412 -3.00 16.23 -28.38
N SER A 413 -3.70 15.30 -29.04
CA SER A 413 -4.86 14.62 -28.45
C SER A 413 -4.50 13.67 -27.32
N SER A 414 -3.24 13.20 -27.23
CA SER A 414 -2.80 12.33 -26.14
C SER A 414 -2.66 13.13 -24.86
N LEU A 415 -1.89 14.22 -24.89
CA LEU A 415 -1.74 15.08 -23.72
C LEU A 415 -3.07 15.70 -23.29
N ALA A 416 -3.93 16.06 -24.24
CA ALA A 416 -5.28 16.52 -23.91
C ALA A 416 -6.10 15.47 -23.16
N PHE A 417 -5.97 14.20 -23.56
CA PHE A 417 -6.65 13.09 -22.91
C PHE A 417 -6.14 12.87 -21.48
N ASP A 418 -4.83 13.00 -21.28
CA ASP A 418 -4.19 12.86 -19.98
C ASP A 418 -4.66 13.98 -19.04
N LEU A 419 -4.61 15.24 -19.49
CA LEU A 419 -5.07 16.41 -18.71
C LEU A 419 -6.55 16.34 -18.31
N VAL A 420 -7.45 15.91 -19.21
CA VAL A 420 -8.88 15.76 -18.82
C VAL A 420 -9.12 14.55 -17.94
N SER A 421 -8.21 13.56 -17.95
CA SER A 421 -8.28 12.42 -17.05
C SER A 421 -7.82 12.82 -15.65
N GLU A 422 -6.72 13.57 -15.53
CA GLU A 422 -6.24 14.20 -14.29
C GLU A 422 -7.29 15.15 -13.70
N ALA A 423 -7.93 15.97 -14.54
CA ALA A 423 -8.99 16.87 -14.10
C ALA A 423 -10.18 16.12 -13.47
N TYR A 424 -10.48 14.91 -13.96
CA TYR A 424 -11.57 14.11 -13.41
C TYR A 424 -11.10 13.28 -12.21
N LEU A 425 -10.16 12.37 -12.43
CA LEU A 425 -9.73 11.34 -11.47
C LEU A 425 -9.04 11.95 -10.25
N ASP A 426 -8.17 12.93 -10.47
CA ASP A 426 -7.28 13.43 -9.42
C ASP A 426 -7.86 14.69 -8.75
N ASN A 427 -8.99 15.21 -9.23
CA ASN A 427 -9.56 16.45 -8.73
C ASN A 427 -11.09 16.40 -8.57
N TYR A 428 -11.85 16.17 -9.64
CA TYR A 428 -13.32 16.24 -9.55
C TYR A 428 -13.92 15.18 -8.63
N GLU A 429 -13.31 14.00 -8.49
CA GLU A 429 -13.78 12.98 -7.55
C GLU A 429 -13.81 13.48 -6.08
N PHE A 430 -12.93 14.41 -5.69
CA PHE A 430 -12.96 15.04 -4.36
C PHE A 430 -14.08 16.08 -4.19
N VAL A 431 -14.68 16.51 -5.30
CA VAL A 431 -15.82 17.46 -5.32
C VAL A 431 -17.15 16.73 -5.32
N GLU A 432 -17.21 15.50 -5.83
CA GLU A 432 -18.45 14.73 -6.01
C GLU A 432 -19.23 14.57 -4.71
N GLY A 433 -18.60 14.14 -3.61
CA GLY A 433 -19.25 13.96 -2.31
C GLY A 433 -19.90 15.25 -1.79
N PRO A 434 -19.12 16.32 -1.55
CA PRO A 434 -19.63 17.60 -1.05
C PRO A 434 -20.69 18.24 -1.95
N LEU A 435 -20.53 18.16 -3.27
CA LEU A 435 -21.53 18.66 -4.22
C LEU A 435 -22.79 17.79 -4.21
N GLY A 436 -22.65 16.47 -4.11
CA GLY A 436 -23.75 15.52 -4.03
C GLY A 436 -24.69 15.78 -2.84
N GLU A 437 -24.16 16.27 -1.72
CA GLU A 437 -24.94 16.64 -0.53
C GLU A 437 -25.85 17.87 -0.75
N VAL A 438 -25.45 18.80 -1.61
CA VAL A 438 -26.16 20.07 -1.81
C VAL A 438 -26.90 20.15 -3.14
N ASP A 439 -26.39 19.48 -4.18
CA ASP A 439 -26.94 19.44 -5.53
C ASP A 439 -26.54 18.13 -6.27
N PRO A 440 -27.22 17.01 -6.00
CA PRO A 440 -26.90 15.71 -6.60
C PRO A 440 -27.17 15.65 -8.11
N GLU A 441 -28.10 16.47 -8.62
CA GLU A 441 -28.35 16.55 -10.07
C GLU A 441 -27.18 17.23 -10.78
N LEU A 442 -26.66 18.33 -10.21
CA LEU A 442 -25.48 19.01 -10.75
C LEU A 442 -24.22 18.15 -10.66
N MET A 443 -24.02 17.46 -9.52
CA MET A 443 -22.91 16.51 -9.35
C MET A 443 -22.89 15.45 -10.45
N SER A 444 -24.01 14.75 -10.63
CA SER A 444 -24.11 13.66 -11.62
C SER A 444 -23.95 14.18 -13.05
N LYS A 445 -24.47 15.38 -13.33
CA LYS A 445 -24.31 16.02 -14.63
C LYS A 445 -22.83 16.26 -14.95
N ILE A 446 -22.09 16.89 -14.05
CA ILE A 446 -20.67 17.20 -14.26
C ILE A 446 -19.84 15.91 -14.34
N GLU A 447 -20.15 14.90 -13.50
CA GLU A 447 -19.49 13.59 -13.55
C GLU A 447 -19.61 12.99 -14.96
N ILE A 448 -20.83 12.90 -15.51
CA ILE A 448 -21.06 12.34 -16.85
C ILE A 448 -20.33 13.17 -17.92
N ASP A 449 -20.44 14.50 -17.84
CA ASP A 449 -19.85 15.40 -18.82
C ASP A 449 -18.31 15.28 -18.85
N MET A 450 -17.66 15.12 -17.69
CA MET A 450 -16.20 14.97 -17.57
C MET A 450 -15.72 13.54 -17.83
N ARG A 451 -16.31 12.55 -17.14
CA ARG A 451 -15.86 11.15 -17.11
C ARG A 451 -16.13 10.43 -18.43
N GLU A 452 -17.31 10.65 -19.01
CA GLU A 452 -17.79 9.90 -20.16
C GLU A 452 -17.67 10.73 -21.45
N ASP A 453 -18.35 11.87 -21.49
CA ASP A 453 -18.55 12.61 -22.73
C ASP A 453 -17.25 13.27 -23.21
N LEU A 454 -16.61 14.11 -22.39
CA LEU A 454 -15.39 14.82 -22.79
C LEU A 454 -14.25 13.86 -23.17
N ARG A 455 -13.98 12.87 -22.30
CA ARG A 455 -12.97 11.84 -22.53
C ARG A 455 -13.28 11.01 -23.77
N GLY A 456 -14.55 10.65 -23.97
CA GLY A 456 -15.02 9.94 -25.17
C GLY A 456 -14.80 10.74 -26.45
N MET A 457 -15.15 12.03 -26.44
CA MET A 457 -14.99 12.93 -27.58
C MET A 457 -13.52 13.09 -28.00
N ILE A 458 -12.59 13.19 -27.04
CA ILE A 458 -11.15 13.25 -27.32
C ILE A 458 -10.66 11.93 -27.95
N LYS A 459 -11.05 10.77 -27.38
CA LYS A 459 -10.65 9.44 -27.90
C LYS A 459 -11.07 9.21 -29.35
N VAL A 460 -12.26 9.68 -29.74
CA VAL A 460 -12.77 9.50 -31.11
C VAL A 460 -12.33 10.62 -32.07
N GLY A 461 -11.54 11.58 -31.59
CA GLY A 461 -10.99 12.66 -32.41
C GLY A 461 -12.04 13.68 -32.86
N GLU A 462 -12.99 14.03 -32.00
CA GLU A 462 -13.98 15.07 -32.32
C GLU A 462 -13.34 16.42 -32.63
N SER A 463 -14.06 17.27 -33.38
CA SER A 463 -13.52 18.57 -33.78
C SER A 463 -13.18 19.46 -32.57
N SER A 464 -12.10 20.22 -32.61
CA SER A 464 -11.68 21.10 -31.50
C SER A 464 -12.79 22.06 -31.05
N SER A 465 -13.64 22.53 -31.97
CA SER A 465 -14.79 23.38 -31.63
C SER A 465 -15.84 22.69 -30.75
N LYS A 466 -16.02 21.37 -30.88
CA LYS A 466 -16.94 20.60 -30.03
C LYS A 466 -16.31 20.29 -28.68
N ILE A 467 -15.02 19.94 -28.65
CA ILE A 467 -14.26 19.77 -27.40
C ILE A 467 -14.29 21.06 -26.58
N ASP A 468 -14.02 22.19 -27.23
CA ASP A 468 -14.07 23.50 -26.58
C ASP A 468 -15.45 23.78 -25.98
N ALA A 469 -16.52 23.48 -26.72
CA ALA A 469 -17.89 23.68 -26.25
C ALA A 469 -18.24 22.75 -25.07
N GLN A 470 -17.81 21.49 -25.10
CA GLN A 470 -18.00 20.56 -23.99
C GLN A 470 -17.29 21.05 -22.73
N ILE A 471 -16.03 21.47 -22.87
CA ILE A 471 -15.27 22.03 -21.75
C ILE A 471 -15.92 23.32 -21.23
N ASP A 472 -16.39 24.21 -22.10
CA ASP A 472 -17.07 25.45 -21.66
C ASP A 472 -18.37 25.17 -20.89
N MET A 473 -19.09 24.10 -21.23
CA MET A 473 -20.26 23.66 -20.45
C MET A 473 -19.82 23.17 -19.06
N ILE A 474 -18.83 22.27 -19.00
CA ILE A 474 -18.31 21.73 -17.74
C ILE A 474 -17.83 22.86 -16.82
N LEU A 475 -17.06 23.83 -17.34
CA LEU A 475 -16.59 24.98 -16.57
C LEU A 475 -17.74 25.83 -16.03
N THR A 476 -18.83 25.96 -16.79
CA THR A 476 -20.03 26.69 -16.33
C THR A 476 -20.72 25.96 -15.17
N ASP A 477 -20.81 24.64 -15.27
CA ASP A 477 -21.44 23.83 -14.22
C ASP A 477 -20.55 23.75 -12.97
N LEU A 478 -19.22 23.67 -13.13
CA LEU A 478 -18.26 23.76 -12.03
C LEU A 478 -18.34 25.10 -11.29
N GLU A 479 -18.53 26.21 -12.01
CA GLU A 479 -18.74 27.52 -11.38
C GLU A 479 -20.06 27.58 -10.60
N ALA A 480 -21.11 26.89 -11.07
CA ALA A 480 -22.36 26.76 -10.33
C ALA A 480 -22.17 25.87 -9.09
N ALA A 481 -21.44 24.77 -9.21
CA ALA A 481 -21.10 23.87 -8.11
C ALA A 481 -20.30 24.60 -7.02
N LYS A 482 -19.30 25.39 -7.41
CA LYS A 482 -18.48 26.22 -6.52
C LYS A 482 -19.30 27.20 -5.67
N GLN A 483 -20.48 27.63 -6.13
CA GLN A 483 -21.35 28.53 -5.38
C GLN A 483 -22.23 27.84 -4.33
N VAL A 484 -22.46 26.53 -4.48
CA VAL A 484 -23.35 25.76 -3.60
C VAL A 484 -22.58 24.84 -2.66
N VAL A 485 -21.40 24.39 -3.06
CA VAL A 485 -20.48 23.62 -2.21
C VAL A 485 -19.99 24.52 -1.07
N PRO A 486 -20.24 24.16 0.20
CA PRO A 486 -19.78 24.96 1.33
C PRO A 486 -18.26 24.84 1.51
N GLU A 487 -17.61 25.90 2.00
CA GLU A 487 -16.25 25.80 2.55
C GLU A 487 -16.24 24.74 3.66
N PHE A 488 -15.37 23.72 3.52
CA PHE A 488 -15.29 22.57 4.43
C PHE A 488 -15.21 22.96 5.92
N GLY A 489 -14.58 24.10 6.24
CA GLY A 489 -14.52 24.66 7.59
C GLY A 489 -15.88 25.06 8.20
N THR A 490 -16.91 25.31 7.38
CA THR A 490 -18.27 25.62 7.83
C THR A 490 -19.13 24.38 8.06
N ILE A 491 -18.91 23.31 7.31
CA ILE A 491 -19.64 22.03 7.47
C ILE A 491 -19.20 21.34 8.75
N ALA A 492 -17.89 21.19 8.99
CA ALA A 492 -17.37 20.62 10.23
C ALA A 492 -17.89 21.37 11.47
N MET A 493 -17.94 22.72 11.42
CA MET A 493 -18.51 23.52 12.51
C MET A 493 -20.04 23.40 12.65
N MET A 494 -20.79 23.23 11.56
CA MET A 494 -22.25 23.03 11.61
C MET A 494 -22.61 21.62 12.12
N VAL A 495 -21.95 20.57 11.64
CA VAL A 495 -22.13 19.19 12.10
C VAL A 495 -21.74 19.06 13.57
N LEU A 496 -20.59 19.63 13.98
CA LEU A 496 -20.18 19.67 15.39
C LEU A 496 -21.18 20.43 16.26
N ALA A 497 -21.73 21.55 15.78
CA ALA A 497 -22.76 22.31 16.50
C ALA A 497 -24.08 21.52 16.62
N VAL A 498 -24.52 20.83 15.56
CA VAL A 498 -25.73 20.00 15.58
C VAL A 498 -25.55 18.76 16.46
N ALA A 499 -24.38 18.11 16.43
CA ALA A 499 -24.05 16.97 17.28
C ALA A 499 -24.00 17.37 18.77
N ILE A 500 -23.34 18.50 19.11
CA ILE A 500 -23.35 19.06 20.47
C ILE A 500 -24.79 19.38 20.92
N ILE A 501 -25.59 20.03 20.06
CA ILE A 501 -26.99 20.35 20.39
C ILE A 501 -27.80 19.06 20.59
N SER A 502 -27.56 18.02 19.79
CA SER A 502 -28.27 16.73 19.86
C SER A 502 -27.89 15.95 21.13
N ILE A 503 -26.62 15.89 21.49
CA ILE A 503 -26.12 15.31 22.75
C ILE A 503 -26.69 16.08 23.96
N VAL A 504 -26.69 17.42 23.92
CA VAL A 504 -27.28 18.26 24.98
C VAL A 504 -28.81 18.08 25.05
N ALA A 505 -29.50 17.89 23.94
CA ALA A 505 -30.94 17.64 23.89
C ALA A 505 -31.31 16.24 24.42
N VAL A 506 -30.52 15.21 24.12
CA VAL A 506 -30.70 13.85 24.62
C VAL A 506 -30.38 13.77 26.12
N THR A 507 -29.29 14.38 26.57
CA THR A 507 -28.92 14.42 28.00
C THR A 507 -29.87 15.29 28.83
N SER A 508 -30.41 16.38 28.30
CA SER A 508 -31.44 17.19 28.97
C SER A 508 -32.81 16.49 29.04
N LYS A 509 -33.25 15.77 27.99
CA LYS A 509 -34.44 14.90 28.05
C LYS A 509 -34.29 13.77 29.06
N SER A 510 -33.09 13.18 29.16
CA SER A 510 -32.77 12.10 30.09
C SER A 510 -32.77 12.56 31.55
N ARG A 511 -32.32 13.79 31.83
CA ARG A 511 -32.41 14.37 33.19
C ARG A 511 -33.84 14.72 33.61
N ILE A 512 -34.69 15.16 32.67
CA ILE A 512 -36.09 15.53 32.97
C ILE A 512 -36.96 14.28 33.23
N SER A 513 -36.68 13.15 32.57
CA SER A 513 -37.42 11.89 32.79
C SER A 513 -37.06 11.19 34.11
N ILE A 514 -35.82 11.37 34.61
CA ILE A 514 -35.38 10.80 35.90
C ILE A 514 -35.95 11.59 37.09
N LEU A 515 -36.21 12.90 36.95
CA LEU A 515 -36.76 13.75 38.01
C LEU A 515 -38.28 13.62 38.23
N GLN A 516 -39.01 12.88 37.38
CA GLN A 516 -40.45 12.61 37.57
C GLN A 516 -40.76 11.23 38.17
N ARG A 517 -39.75 10.46 38.58
CA ARG A 517 -39.92 9.12 39.19
C ARG A 517 -39.22 8.92 40.53
N PHE A 518 -39.02 9.99 41.30
CA PHE A 518 -38.67 9.91 42.72
C PHE A 518 -39.60 10.77 43.57
#